data_AF-A0AAD8HNB5-F1
#
_entry.id   AF-A0AAD8HNB5-F1
#
_cell.length_a   1.000
_cell.length_b   1.000
_cell.length_c   1.000
_cell.angle_alpha   90.00
_cell.angle_beta   90.00
_cell.angle_gamma   90.00
#
_symmetry.space_group_name_H-M   'P 1'
#
loop_
_entity.id
_entity.type
_entity.pdbx_description
1 polymer ?
#
loop_
_entity_poly.entity_id
_entity_poly.type
_entity_poly.pdbx_seq_one_letter_code
_entity_poly.pdbx_strand_id
1 'polypeptide(L)'
;MFARSEVGCQSSDLNNPSNFINKIVRHDKVINIPNSMSIIDELLPISVEMAKRNLRGVWNFTNPGVISHNEVLELYKKYIDPAFQWFNFSLEEQAKVIVAARSNNELDVSKLKAEFPELLPIKESLIKYVFEPNKKI
;
A
#
# COMPACT_ATOMS: atom_id res chain seq x y z
N MET A 1 9.52 8.09 15.59
CA MET A 1 9.17 6.76 15.05
C MET A 1 8.82 6.98 13.58
N PHE A 2 9.43 6.26 12.64
CA PHE A 2 9.33 6.52 11.20
C PHE A 2 8.32 5.56 10.54
N ALA A 3 7.66 6.01 9.48
CA ALA A 3 6.85 5.13 8.65
C ALA A 3 7.76 4.03 8.09
N ARG A 4 7.41 2.78 8.41
CA ARG A 4 8.17 1.62 7.95
C ARG A 4 7.85 1.36 6.48
N SER A 5 8.86 1.36 5.62
CA SER A 5 8.77 0.89 4.24
C SER A 5 8.84 -0.64 4.20
N GLU A 6 7.84 -1.31 4.76
CA GLU A 6 7.64 -2.76 4.65
C GLU A 6 6.49 -3.00 3.65
N VAL A 7 6.32 -4.23 3.15
CA VAL A 7 5.16 -4.60 2.32
C VAL A 7 3.90 -4.30 3.14
N GLY A 8 3.22 -3.22 2.73
CA GLY A 8 2.13 -2.62 3.47
C GLY A 8 0.82 -3.32 3.16
N CYS A 9 0.12 -3.71 4.21
CA CYS A 9 -1.26 -4.18 4.16
C CYS A 9 -2.17 -2.96 4.38
N GLN A 10 -3.08 -2.70 3.44
CA GLN A 10 -4.00 -1.56 3.51
C GLN A 10 -5.43 -2.04 3.54
N SER A 11 -6.20 -1.51 4.50
CA SER A 11 -7.64 -1.72 4.60
C SER A 11 -8.39 -0.41 4.33
N SER A 12 -9.67 -0.54 3.99
CA SER A 12 -10.63 0.55 3.90
C SER A 12 -10.76 1.34 5.22
N ASP A 13 -10.57 0.69 6.37
CA ASP A 13 -10.52 1.36 7.67
C ASP A 13 -9.20 2.12 7.86
N LEU A 14 -9.24 3.44 7.62
CA LEU A 14 -8.11 4.35 7.80
C LEU A 14 -7.81 4.66 9.28
N ASN A 15 -8.72 4.35 10.21
CA ASN A 15 -8.50 4.62 11.63
C ASN A 15 -7.66 3.54 12.31
N ASN A 16 -7.55 2.36 11.69
CA ASN A 16 -6.74 1.27 12.21
C ASN A 16 -5.26 1.68 12.32
N PRO A 17 -4.64 1.62 13.52
CA PRO A 17 -3.25 2.01 13.72
C PRO A 17 -2.26 1.12 12.95
N SER A 18 -2.68 -0.08 12.55
CA SER A 18 -1.87 -0.99 11.74
C SER A 18 -1.85 -0.61 10.25
N ASN A 19 -2.83 0.18 9.79
CA ASN A 19 -2.95 0.59 8.39
C ASN A 19 -1.74 1.43 7.96
N PHE A 20 -1.18 1.10 6.81
CA PHE A 20 -0.04 1.81 6.23
C PHE A 20 -0.33 3.30 6.00
N ILE A 21 -1.53 3.65 5.49
CA ILE A 21 -1.90 5.05 5.21
C ILE A 21 -1.91 5.87 6.51
N ASN A 22 -2.49 5.33 7.57
CA ASN A 22 -2.54 6.00 8.87
C ASN A 22 -1.13 6.26 9.44
N LYS A 23 -0.18 5.35 9.21
CA LYS A 23 1.21 5.52 9.65
C LYS A 23 1.92 6.63 8.88
N ILE A 24 1.82 6.65 7.55
CA ILE A 24 2.52 7.65 6.73
C ILE A 24 1.94 9.07 6.93
N VAL A 25 0.63 9.19 7.16
CA VAL A 25 -0.04 10.48 7.38
C VAL A 25 0.33 11.11 8.73
N ARG A 26 0.65 10.30 9.74
CA ARG A 26 1.07 10.78 11.08
C ARG A 26 2.54 11.21 11.15
N HIS A 27 3.30 11.08 10.08
CA HIS A 27 4.71 11.41 10.06
C HIS A 27 4.98 12.60 9.16
N ASP A 28 5.60 13.64 9.71
CA ASP A 28 5.91 14.88 9.00
C ASP A 28 6.85 14.66 7.80
N LYS A 29 7.70 13.63 7.90
CA LYS A 29 8.68 13.26 6.89
C LYS A 29 8.50 11.82 6.42
N VAL A 30 8.56 11.61 5.11
CA VAL A 30 8.44 10.29 4.48
C VAL A 30 9.59 9.99 3.52
N ILE A 31 9.85 8.70 3.33
CA ILE A 31 10.80 8.19 2.34
C ILE A 31 10.02 7.83 1.09
N ASN A 32 10.49 8.24 -0.09
CA ASN A 32 9.78 7.98 -1.34
C ASN A 32 10.41 6.82 -2.14
N ILE A 33 10.07 5.58 -1.78
CA ILE A 33 10.50 4.38 -2.51
C ILE A 33 9.25 3.61 -2.99
N PRO A 34 9.20 3.19 -4.27
CA PRO A 34 8.11 2.35 -4.77
C PRO A 34 8.17 0.94 -4.18
N ASN A 35 7.01 0.39 -3.82
CA ASN A 35 6.90 -0.95 -3.25
C ASN A 35 5.62 -1.65 -3.71
N SER A 36 5.64 -2.98 -3.81
CA SER A 36 4.40 -3.75 -3.94
C SER A 36 3.61 -3.74 -2.63
N MET A 37 2.28 -3.63 -2.73
CA MET A 37 1.39 -3.54 -1.57
C MET A 37 0.14 -4.39 -1.77
N SER A 38 -0.52 -4.71 -0.66
CA SER A 38 -1.69 -5.59 -0.62
C SER A 38 -2.91 -4.83 -0.11
N ILE A 39 -3.95 -4.73 -0.94
CA ILE A 39 -5.25 -4.16 -0.54
C ILE A 39 -6.14 -5.29 -0.03
N ILE A 40 -6.38 -5.30 1.28
CA ILE A 40 -7.06 -6.42 1.96
C ILE A 40 -8.50 -6.55 1.53
N ASP A 41 -9.21 -5.44 1.35
CA ASP A 41 -10.61 -5.45 0.94
C ASP A 41 -10.82 -6.14 -0.43
N GLU A 42 -9.81 -6.15 -1.30
CA GLU A 42 -9.83 -6.87 -2.57
C GLU A 42 -9.23 -8.28 -2.46
N LEU A 43 -8.08 -8.42 -1.81
CA LEU A 43 -7.33 -9.67 -1.76
C LEU A 43 -7.93 -10.70 -0.80
N LEU A 44 -8.61 -10.29 0.27
CA LEU A 44 -9.19 -11.22 1.24
C LEU A 44 -10.30 -12.08 0.62
N PRO A 45 -11.27 -11.52 -0.14
CA PRO A 45 -12.21 -12.33 -0.93
C PRO A 45 -11.51 -13.31 -1.90
N ILE A 46 -10.45 -12.87 -2.57
CA ILE A 46 -9.65 -13.71 -3.47
C ILE A 46 -9.06 -14.90 -2.71
N SER A 47 -8.53 -14.68 -1.49
CA SER A 47 -7.97 -15.78 -0.67
C SER A 47 -9.00 -16.88 -0.34
N VAL A 48 -10.26 -16.49 -0.14
CA VAL A 48 -11.37 -17.44 0.10
C VAL A 48 -11.66 -18.24 -1.17
N GLU A 49 -11.66 -17.59 -2.34
CA GLU A 49 -11.81 -18.27 -3.63
C GLU A 49 -10.63 -19.19 -3.95
N MET A 50 -9.40 -18.80 -3.63
CA MET A 50 -8.22 -19.67 -3.74
C MET A 50 -8.38 -20.93 -2.89
N ALA A 51 -8.91 -20.81 -1.67
CA ALA A 51 -9.16 -21.95 -0.80
C ALA A 51 -10.25 -22.88 -1.36
N LYS A 52 -11.35 -22.33 -1.88
CA LYS A 52 -12.42 -23.11 -2.54
C LYS A 52 -11.90 -23.86 -3.78
N ARG A 53 -11.03 -23.23 -4.57
CA ARG A 53 -10.38 -23.82 -5.74
C ARG A 53 -9.22 -24.76 -5.37
N ASN A 54 -8.91 -24.91 -4.08
CA ASN A 54 -7.81 -25.73 -3.57
C ASN A 54 -6.46 -25.38 -4.22
N LEU A 55 -6.23 -24.07 -4.47
CA LEU A 55 -4.95 -23.58 -4.99
C LEU A 55 -3.88 -23.68 -3.88
N ARG A 56 -2.74 -24.28 -4.21
CA ARG A 56 -1.67 -24.59 -3.26
C ARG A 56 -0.33 -23.99 -3.68
N GLY A 57 0.65 -24.08 -2.80
CA GLY A 57 2.00 -23.58 -3.02
C GLY A 57 2.16 -22.09 -2.66
N VAL A 58 3.27 -21.51 -3.10
CA VAL A 58 3.61 -20.10 -2.80
C VAL A 58 2.99 -19.17 -3.84
N TRP A 59 2.44 -18.06 -3.37
CA TRP A 59 1.83 -17.00 -4.19
C TRP A 59 2.31 -15.65 -3.67
N ASN A 60 2.82 -14.80 -4.58
CA ASN A 60 3.03 -13.39 -4.28
C ASN A 60 1.66 -12.72 -4.19
N PHE A 61 1.32 -12.22 -3.00
CA PHE A 61 -0.04 -11.81 -2.67
C PHE A 61 -0.15 -10.30 -2.50
N THR A 62 0.21 -9.58 -3.57
CA THR A 62 0.13 -8.13 -3.69
C THR A 62 -0.69 -7.77 -4.92
N ASN A 63 -1.18 -6.54 -4.97
CA ASN A 63 -1.75 -6.01 -6.19
C ASN A 63 -0.66 -5.82 -7.26
N PRO A 64 -0.98 -5.96 -8.56
CA PRO A 64 -0.04 -5.70 -9.64
C PRO A 64 0.51 -4.27 -9.62
N GLY A 65 1.82 -4.18 -9.86
CA GLY A 65 2.58 -2.94 -9.90
C GLY A 65 3.11 -2.51 -8.53
N VAL A 66 3.59 -1.27 -8.51
CA VAL A 66 4.17 -0.63 -7.33
C VAL A 66 3.54 0.74 -7.14
N ILE A 67 3.54 1.21 -5.90
CA ILE A 67 3.16 2.59 -5.60
C ILE A 67 4.12 3.16 -4.57
N SER A 68 4.50 4.41 -4.75
CA SER A 68 5.39 5.13 -3.86
C SER A 68 4.64 5.85 -2.75
N HIS A 69 5.35 6.26 -1.69
CA HIS A 69 4.74 6.95 -0.56
C HIS A 69 4.12 8.29 -0.99
N ASN A 70 4.81 9.04 -1.86
CA ASN A 70 4.29 10.32 -2.36
C ASN A 70 3.01 10.13 -3.17
N GLU A 71 2.91 9.09 -4.00
CA GLU A 71 1.68 8.81 -4.75
C GLU A 71 0.50 8.49 -3.82
N VAL A 72 0.73 7.74 -2.74
CA VAL A 72 -0.32 7.49 -1.74
C VAL A 72 -0.72 8.77 -1.02
N LEU A 73 0.23 9.64 -0.67
CA LEU A 73 -0.06 10.91 0.01
C LEU A 73 -0.76 11.92 -0.91
N GLU A 74 -0.45 11.92 -2.22
CA GLU A 74 -1.21 12.69 -3.22
C GLU A 74 -2.66 12.22 -3.31
N LEU A 75 -2.91 10.91 -3.27
CA LEU A 75 -4.28 10.38 -3.18
C LEU A 75 -4.94 10.77 -1.86
N TYR A 76 -4.23 10.69 -0.74
CA TYR A 76 -4.76 11.13 0.55
C TYR A 76 -5.16 12.61 0.53
N LYS A 77 -4.30 13.49 0.00
CA LYS A 77 -4.60 14.90 -0.16
C LYS A 77 -5.81 15.14 -1.04
N LYS A 78 -5.90 14.42 -2.16
CA LYS A 78 -6.99 14.58 -3.14
C LYS A 78 -8.35 14.11 -2.61
N TYR A 79 -8.40 13.02 -1.84
CA TYR A 79 -9.67 12.38 -1.46
C TYR A 79 -10.08 12.63 0.00
N ILE A 80 -9.12 12.88 0.90
CA ILE A 80 -9.39 12.93 2.35
C ILE A 80 -9.16 14.33 2.93
N ASP A 81 -8.02 14.96 2.64
CA ASP A 81 -7.64 16.26 3.22
C ASP A 81 -6.83 17.11 2.24
N PRO A 82 -7.47 18.03 1.47
CA PRO A 82 -6.80 18.90 0.51
C PRO A 82 -5.74 19.83 1.12
N ALA A 83 -5.83 20.11 2.42
CA ALA A 83 -4.86 20.95 3.13
C ALA A 83 -3.64 20.16 3.62
N PHE A 84 -3.64 18.83 3.48
CA PHE A 84 -2.55 17.99 3.93
C PHE A 84 -1.22 18.34 3.24
N GLN A 85 -0.15 18.39 4.03
CA GLN A 85 1.22 18.64 3.60
C GLN A 85 2.15 17.62 4.23
N TRP A 86 3.19 17.25 3.50
CA TRP A 86 4.25 16.36 3.97
C TRP A 86 5.59 16.82 3.40
N PHE A 87 6.67 16.33 4.01
CA PHE A 87 8.03 16.56 3.54
C PHE A 87 8.72 15.24 3.22
N ASN A 88 9.67 15.26 2.29
CA ASN A 88 10.53 14.11 2.02
C ASN A 88 11.81 14.21 2.86
N PHE A 89 12.37 13.07 3.26
CA PHE A 89 13.72 13.04 3.80
C PHE A 89 14.74 13.42 2.73
N SER A 90 15.80 14.14 3.13
CA SER A 90 17.02 14.18 2.33
C SER A 90 17.77 12.84 2.42
N LEU A 91 18.64 12.54 1.46
CA LEU A 91 19.45 11.31 1.47
C LEU A 91 20.31 11.19 2.75
N GLU A 92 20.85 12.31 3.24
CA GLU A 92 21.64 12.34 4.48
C GLU A 92 20.80 12.07 5.72
N GLU A 93 19.58 12.61 5.77
CA GLU A 93 18.65 12.36 6.88
C GLU A 93 18.18 10.90 6.86
N GLN A 94 17.89 10.38 5.67
CA GLN A 94 17.50 8.99 5.48
C GLN A 94 18.57 8.02 5.99
N ALA A 95 19.84 8.27 5.69
CA ALA A 95 20.95 7.43 6.15
C ALA A 95 21.10 7.39 7.68
N LYS A 96 20.82 8.51 8.37
CA LYS A 96 20.89 8.60 9.85
C LYS A 96 19.71 7.90 10.54
N VAL A 97 18.60 7.74 9.83
CA VAL A 97 17.32 7.25 10.35
C VAL A 97 17.13 5.74 10.09
N ILE A 98 17.73 5.21 9.03
CA ILE A 98 17.67 3.79 8.70
C ILE A 98 18.56 3.00 9.67
N VAL A 99 17.97 2.57 10.79
CA VAL A 99 18.63 1.68 11.77
C VAL A 99 18.91 0.29 11.17
N ALA A 100 18.12 -0.13 10.17
CA ALA A 100 18.31 -1.36 9.41
C ALA A 100 17.70 -1.22 8.00
N ALA A 101 18.37 -1.77 6.99
CA ALA A 101 17.87 -1.82 5.61
C ALA A 101 16.47 -2.47 5.58
N ARG A 102 15.56 -1.89 4.78
CA ARG A 102 14.17 -2.32 4.68
C ARG A 102 13.91 -2.96 3.32
N SER A 103 12.98 -3.91 3.28
CA SER A 103 12.57 -4.58 2.06
C SER A 103 11.73 -3.61 1.22
N ASN A 104 12.35 -3.10 0.16
CA ASN A 104 11.65 -2.39 -0.91
C ASN A 104 11.78 -3.27 -2.14
N ASN A 105 10.70 -3.92 -2.55
CA ASN A 105 10.68 -4.85 -3.63
C ASN A 105 9.39 -4.76 -4.45
N GLU A 106 9.55 -5.06 -5.74
CA GLU A 106 8.44 -5.39 -6.61
C GLU A 106 8.29 -6.91 -6.63
N LEU A 107 7.10 -7.39 -6.29
CA LEU A 107 6.79 -8.82 -6.36
C LEU A 107 6.13 -9.15 -7.69
N ASP A 108 6.63 -10.18 -8.36
CA ASP A 108 5.99 -10.69 -9.57
C ASP A 108 4.68 -11.40 -9.23
N VAL A 109 3.56 -10.82 -9.67
CA VAL A 109 2.21 -11.34 -9.42
C VAL A 109 1.60 -11.96 -10.67
N SER A 110 2.37 -12.23 -11.73
CA SER A 110 1.86 -12.87 -12.96
C SER A 110 1.10 -14.16 -12.67
N LYS A 111 1.57 -14.97 -11.71
CA LYS A 111 0.88 -16.19 -11.27
C LYS A 111 -0.51 -15.90 -10.71
N LEU A 112 -0.64 -14.94 -9.79
CA LEU A 112 -1.91 -14.56 -9.17
C LEU A 112 -2.86 -13.92 -10.20
N LYS A 113 -2.34 -13.04 -11.04
CA LYS A 113 -3.10 -12.34 -12.08
C LYS A 113 -3.63 -13.27 -13.17
N ALA A 114 -2.93 -14.36 -13.46
CA ALA A 114 -3.41 -15.38 -14.39
C ALA A 114 -4.66 -16.12 -13.87
N GLU A 115 -4.72 -16.39 -12.55
CA GLU A 115 -5.89 -17.03 -11.92
C GLU A 115 -7.05 -16.07 -11.62
N PHE A 116 -6.72 -14.80 -11.37
CA PHE A 116 -7.69 -13.73 -11.07
C PHE A 116 -7.44 -12.53 -11.99
N PRO A 117 -7.85 -12.60 -13.27
CA PRO A 117 -7.68 -11.52 -14.24
C PRO A 117 -8.35 -10.20 -13.82
N GLU A 118 -9.35 -10.25 -12.95
CA GLU A 118 -10.05 -9.12 -12.38
C GLU A 118 -9.25 -8.32 -11.34
N LEU A 119 -8.16 -8.88 -10.79
CA LEU A 119 -7.35 -8.25 -9.75
C LEU A 119 -6.80 -6.89 -10.21
N LEU A 120 -7.20 -5.81 -9.55
CA LEU A 120 -6.87 -4.46 -9.98
C LEU A 120 -5.41 -4.10 -9.69
N PRO A 121 -4.74 -3.32 -10.56
CA PRO A 121 -3.46 -2.69 -10.24
C PRO A 121 -3.54 -1.88 -8.94
N ILE A 122 -2.42 -1.78 -8.22
CA ILE A 122 -2.39 -1.23 -6.86
C ILE A 122 -3.02 0.16 -6.73
N LYS A 123 -2.78 1.06 -7.68
CA LYS A 123 -3.32 2.42 -7.66
C LYS A 123 -4.83 2.47 -7.84
N GLU A 124 -5.37 1.65 -8.74
CA GLU A 124 -6.81 1.56 -9.01
C GLU A 124 -7.53 0.90 -7.84
N SER A 125 -6.95 -0.18 -7.30
CA SER A 125 -7.45 -0.85 -6.11
C SER A 125 -7.52 0.09 -4.91
N LEU A 126 -6.47 0.88 -4.69
CA LEU A 126 -6.44 1.91 -3.64
C LEU A 126 -7.56 2.93 -3.77
N ILE A 127 -7.77 3.44 -4.98
CA ILE A 127 -8.82 4.43 -5.22
C ILE A 127 -10.18 3.82 -4.91
N LYS A 128 -10.49 2.66 -5.50
CA LYS A 128 -11.80 2.02 -5.40
C LYS A 128 -12.15 1.54 -3.98
N TYR A 129 -11.22 0.86 -3.30
CA TYR A 129 -11.50 0.20 -2.03
C TYR A 129 -11.16 1.05 -0.80
N VAL A 130 -10.26 2.04 -0.94
CA VAL A 130 -9.77 2.82 0.19
C VAL A 130 -10.16 4.29 0.09
N PHE A 131 -9.82 4.99 -0.99
CA PHE A 131 -10.00 6.45 -1.05
C PHE A 131 -11.42 6.90 -1.42
N GLU A 132 -12.08 6.24 -2.36
CA GLU A 132 -13.46 6.58 -2.74
C GLU A 132 -14.46 6.40 -1.59
N PRO A 133 -14.45 5.29 -0.83
CA PRO A 133 -15.37 5.10 0.29
C PRO A 133 -15.11 6.08 1.45
N ASN A 134 -13.88 6.56 1.60
CA ASN A 134 -13.49 7.49 2.66
C ASN A 134 -13.49 8.96 2.20
N LYS A 135 -13.96 9.25 0.97
CA LYS A 135 -13.92 10.60 0.41
C LYS A 135 -14.71 11.56 1.29
N LYS A 136 -14.05 12.62 1.77
CA LYS A 136 -14.70 13.71 2.48
C LYS A 136 -15.14 14.77 1.45
N ILE A 137 -16.44 15.12 1.49
CA ILE A 137 -17.03 16.20 0.70
C ILE A 137 -16.78 17.52 1.42
#